data_AF-A0A317EJZ5-F1
#
_entry.id   AF-A0A317EJZ5-F1
#
_cell.length_a   1.000
_cell.length_b   1.000
_cell.length_c   1.000
_cell.angle_alpha   90.00
_cell.angle_beta   90.00
_cell.angle_gamma   90.00
#
_symmetry.space_group_name_H-M   'P 1'
#
loop_
_entity.id
_entity.type
_entity.pdbx_description
1 polymer ?
#
loop_
_entity_poly.entity_id
_entity_poly.type
_entity_poly.pdbx_seq_one_letter_code
_entity_poly.pdbx_strand_id
1 'polypeptide(L)'
;METLLMIGLLAALGALAVAIAFMDDLLVVTMLSGIFSFTCCAIFVLFDAPDVAFTEACVGAGVSTVLTLAAIRLTGRREKRVGRRASAVGLLVSTVCGLALVYGTLELPRFGDPAAPANLHVAPHYLNESAAEMGIPNVITSVLGAYRGYDTMGETVVVFTAALGVLLLLGGSQSRPLHRGDAPARADRDVILRSVATLFVPMTLFLAPYVQFHGAYSPGGGFQAGAILGGALILYGLVFGIDRLNRLVPERVLQVIAALGVLTYGGTGLVTLALGRNFLDYDALSAGPTGQQIGLTAIELGVFMTVTCVMTLLFQRFASRRSEP
;
A
#
# COMPACT_ATOMS: atom_id res chain seq x y z
N MET A 1 -9.57 -11.13 -28.21
CA MET A 1 -10.46 -10.49 -27.23
C MET A 1 -9.66 -9.78 -26.14
N GLU A 2 -8.69 -10.47 -25.52
CA GLU A 2 -7.80 -9.91 -24.48
C GLU A 2 -7.00 -8.69 -24.93
N THR A 3 -6.41 -8.69 -26.14
CA THR A 3 -5.67 -7.52 -26.64
C THR A 3 -6.55 -6.28 -26.80
N LEU A 4 -7.79 -6.45 -27.25
CA LEU A 4 -8.75 -5.34 -27.39
C LEU A 4 -9.16 -4.80 -26.01
N LEU A 5 -9.37 -5.70 -25.03
CA LEU A 5 -9.63 -5.31 -23.64
C LEU A 5 -8.44 -4.53 -23.06
N MET A 6 -7.22 -5.01 -23.24
CA MET A 6 -5.99 -4.35 -22.78
C MET A 6 -5.83 -2.95 -23.39
N ILE A 7 -5.99 -2.83 -24.72
CA ILE A 7 -5.96 -1.52 -25.40
C ILE A 7 -7.04 -0.60 -24.86
N GLY A 8 -8.26 -1.13 -24.63
CA GLY A 8 -9.36 -0.38 -24.03
C GLY A 8 -9.05 0.14 -22.63
N LEU A 9 -8.47 -0.69 -21.77
CA LEU A 9 -8.09 -0.30 -20.40
C LEU A 9 -6.93 0.70 -20.38
N LEU A 10 -5.91 0.54 -21.25
CA LEU A 10 -4.82 1.51 -21.39
C LEU A 10 -5.33 2.85 -21.94
N ALA A 11 -6.24 2.83 -22.91
CA ALA A 11 -6.89 4.04 -23.39
C ALA A 11 -7.74 4.71 -22.29
N ALA A 12 -8.43 3.91 -21.46
CA ALA A 12 -9.17 4.41 -20.31
C ALA A 12 -8.24 5.06 -19.27
N LEU A 13 -7.08 4.47 -18.96
CA LEU A 13 -6.07 5.09 -18.09
C LEU A 13 -5.60 6.44 -18.65
N GLY A 14 -5.30 6.51 -19.94
CA GLY A 14 -4.91 7.76 -20.61
C GLY A 14 -6.01 8.82 -20.52
N ALA A 15 -7.26 8.44 -20.79
CA ALA A 15 -8.41 9.34 -20.68
C ALA A 15 -8.66 9.81 -19.24
N LEU A 16 -8.52 8.93 -18.25
CA LEU A 16 -8.63 9.27 -16.82
C LEU A 16 -7.53 10.23 -16.39
N ALA A 17 -6.28 9.99 -16.79
CA ALA A 17 -5.16 10.88 -16.47
C ALA A 17 -5.37 12.29 -17.05
N VAL A 18 -5.82 12.37 -18.30
CA VAL A 18 -6.20 13.65 -18.93
C VAL A 18 -7.36 14.29 -18.16
N ALA A 19 -8.43 13.55 -17.87
CA ALA A 19 -9.56 14.09 -17.11
C ALA A 19 -9.13 14.65 -15.74
N ILE A 20 -8.35 13.89 -14.97
CA ILE A 20 -7.80 14.31 -13.67
C ILE A 20 -7.06 15.65 -13.78
N ALA A 21 -6.21 15.82 -14.81
CA ALA A 21 -5.42 17.03 -15.00
C ALA A 21 -6.25 18.29 -15.31
N PHE A 22 -7.50 18.15 -15.77
CA PHE A 22 -8.38 19.26 -16.15
C PHE A 22 -9.51 19.51 -15.13
N MET A 23 -9.58 18.76 -14.03
CA MET A 23 -10.62 18.93 -13.01
C MET A 23 -10.19 19.88 -11.89
N ASP A 24 -11.00 20.90 -11.60
CA ASP A 24 -10.77 21.84 -10.48
C ASP A 24 -11.34 21.33 -9.13
N ASP A 25 -12.20 20.31 -9.17
CA ASP A 25 -12.87 19.76 -7.99
C ASP A 25 -12.05 18.57 -7.44
N LEU A 26 -11.41 18.78 -6.30
CA LEU A 26 -10.51 17.82 -5.66
C LEU A 26 -11.24 16.55 -5.22
N LEU A 27 -12.55 16.62 -4.94
CA LEU A 27 -13.36 15.42 -4.66
C LEU A 27 -13.48 14.57 -5.93
N VAL A 28 -13.74 15.21 -7.08
CA VAL A 28 -13.82 14.52 -8.38
C VAL A 28 -12.46 13.95 -8.75
N VAL A 29 -11.38 14.72 -8.60
CA VAL A 29 -10.00 14.26 -8.80
C VAL A 29 -9.72 13.01 -7.96
N THR A 30 -10.06 13.03 -6.67
CA THR A 30 -9.83 11.90 -5.77
C THR A 30 -10.60 10.65 -6.21
N MET A 31 -11.87 10.81 -6.62
CA MET A 31 -12.66 9.68 -7.13
C MET A 31 -12.12 9.13 -8.45
N LEU A 32 -11.71 10.01 -9.37
CA LEU A 32 -11.09 9.62 -10.64
C LEU A 32 -9.74 8.91 -10.42
N SER A 33 -8.93 9.37 -9.47
CA SER A 33 -7.68 8.69 -9.08
C SER A 33 -7.94 7.30 -8.51
N GLY A 34 -9.00 7.12 -7.71
CA GLY A 34 -9.42 5.79 -7.24
C GLY A 34 -9.84 4.86 -8.39
N ILE A 35 -10.58 5.38 -9.38
CA ILE A 35 -10.94 4.64 -10.60
C ILE A 35 -9.70 4.32 -11.46
N PHE A 36 -8.76 5.26 -11.54
CA PHE A 36 -7.47 5.04 -12.21
C PHE A 36 -6.73 3.87 -11.57
N SER A 37 -6.56 3.86 -10.24
CA SER A 37 -5.95 2.75 -9.51
C SER A 37 -6.70 1.43 -9.70
N PHE A 38 -8.04 1.44 -9.69
CA PHE A 38 -8.82 0.23 -9.95
C PHE A 38 -8.64 -0.29 -11.39
N THR A 39 -8.49 0.62 -12.36
CA THR A 39 -8.18 0.28 -13.75
C THR A 39 -6.76 -0.30 -13.88
N CYS A 40 -5.77 0.24 -13.16
CA CYS A 40 -4.43 -0.34 -13.05
C CYS A 40 -4.48 -1.76 -12.45
N CYS A 41 -5.25 -1.97 -11.39
CA CYS A 41 -5.46 -3.30 -10.80
C CYS A 41 -5.99 -4.29 -11.85
N ALA A 42 -7.00 -3.91 -12.65
CA ALA A 42 -7.52 -4.77 -13.70
C ALA A 42 -6.46 -5.12 -14.76
N ILE A 43 -5.61 -4.15 -15.13
CA ILE A 43 -4.49 -4.37 -16.06
C ILE A 43 -3.46 -5.33 -15.45
N PHE A 44 -3.10 -5.19 -14.17
CA PHE A 44 -2.16 -6.10 -13.50
C PHE A 44 -2.70 -7.53 -13.42
N VAL A 45 -4.00 -7.72 -13.20
CA VAL A 45 -4.62 -9.06 -13.28
C VAL A 45 -4.49 -9.64 -14.69
N LEU A 46 -4.70 -8.83 -15.73
CA LEU A 46 -4.54 -9.26 -17.12
C LEU A 46 -3.07 -9.53 -17.51
N PHE A 47 -2.11 -9.02 -16.75
CA PHE A 47 -0.68 -9.32 -16.90
C PHE A 47 -0.20 -10.46 -15.98
N ASP A 48 -1.12 -11.23 -15.40
CA ASP A 48 -0.80 -12.31 -14.46
C ASP A 48 0.07 -11.85 -13.28
N ALA A 49 -0.14 -10.62 -12.82
CA ALA A 49 0.54 -10.02 -11.68
C ALA A 49 -0.42 -9.79 -10.49
N PRO A 50 -1.02 -10.85 -9.91
CA PRO A 50 -2.05 -10.73 -8.88
C PRO A 50 -1.54 -10.10 -7.57
N ASP A 51 -0.29 -10.33 -7.16
CA ASP A 51 0.32 -9.73 -5.97
C ASP A 51 0.40 -8.19 -6.07
N VAL A 52 0.71 -7.69 -7.27
CA VAL A 52 0.76 -6.25 -7.58
C VAL A 52 -0.66 -5.70 -7.68
N ALA A 53 -1.57 -6.43 -8.33
CA ALA A 53 -2.98 -6.05 -8.43
C ALA A 53 -3.64 -5.91 -7.05
N PHE A 54 -3.40 -6.85 -6.14
CA PHE A 54 -3.87 -6.78 -4.75
C PHE A 54 -3.34 -5.57 -4.01
N THR A 55 -2.06 -5.25 -4.20
CA THR A 55 -1.45 -4.07 -3.61
C THR A 55 -2.12 -2.78 -4.12
N GLU A 56 -2.33 -2.68 -5.43
CA GLU A 56 -2.96 -1.53 -6.07
C GLU A 56 -4.42 -1.35 -5.64
N ALA A 57 -5.17 -2.45 -5.52
CA ALA A 57 -6.55 -2.41 -5.04
C ALA A 57 -6.65 -1.91 -3.59
N CYS A 58 -5.78 -2.42 -2.71
CA CYS A 58 -5.83 -2.08 -1.29
C CYS A 58 -5.28 -0.67 -1.01
N VAL A 59 -4.09 -0.36 -1.54
CA VAL A 59 -3.39 0.88 -1.24
C VAL A 59 -3.81 2.01 -2.17
N GLY A 60 -3.75 1.79 -3.49
CA GLY A 60 -4.06 2.79 -4.50
C GLY A 60 -5.54 3.18 -4.46
N ALA A 61 -6.42 2.22 -4.78
CA ALA A 61 -7.86 2.49 -4.84
C ALA A 61 -8.50 2.66 -3.44
N GLY A 62 -8.04 1.91 -2.44
CA GLY A 62 -8.60 1.92 -1.09
C GLY A 62 -8.04 3.01 -0.18
N VAL A 63 -6.89 2.75 0.42
CA VAL A 63 -6.33 3.58 1.51
C VAL A 63 -5.99 5.00 1.04
N SER A 64 -5.33 5.16 -0.10
CA SER A 64 -4.92 6.47 -0.63
C SER A 64 -6.13 7.38 -0.92
N THR A 65 -7.19 6.83 -1.50
CA THR A 65 -8.46 7.55 -1.71
C THR A 65 -9.01 8.07 -0.38
N VAL A 66 -9.09 7.23 0.65
CA VAL A 66 -9.59 7.66 1.97
C VAL A 66 -8.70 8.72 2.61
N LEU A 67 -7.37 8.55 2.55
CA LEU A 67 -6.42 9.54 3.10
C LEU A 67 -6.52 10.88 2.37
N THR A 68 -6.66 10.87 1.04
CA THR A 68 -6.84 12.09 0.25
C THR A 68 -8.18 12.77 0.57
N LEU A 69 -9.25 12.01 0.77
CA LEU A 69 -10.53 12.56 1.24
C LEU A 69 -10.42 13.17 2.64
N ALA A 70 -9.66 12.53 3.54
CA ALA A 70 -9.40 13.08 4.87
C ALA A 70 -8.60 14.39 4.79
N ALA A 71 -7.63 14.49 3.86
CA ALA A 71 -6.90 15.72 3.60
C ALA A 71 -7.81 16.83 3.03
N ILE A 72 -8.67 16.51 2.05
CA ILE A 72 -9.63 17.45 1.45
C ILE A 72 -10.58 18.04 2.50
N ARG A 73 -10.98 17.25 3.49
CA ARG A 73 -11.79 17.73 4.62
C ARG A 73 -11.10 18.85 5.42
N LEU A 74 -9.77 18.87 5.45
CA LEU A 74 -8.97 19.85 6.19
C LEU A 74 -8.54 21.04 5.34
N THR A 75 -8.48 20.91 4.01
CA THR A 75 -7.98 21.97 3.11
C THR A 75 -9.10 22.70 2.38
N GLY A 76 -9.94 21.97 1.65
CA GLY A 76 -10.98 22.53 0.80
C GLY A 76 -11.24 21.66 -0.44
N ARG A 77 -12.40 21.84 -1.06
CA ARG A 77 -12.86 21.02 -2.20
C ARG A 77 -12.36 21.49 -3.56
N ARG A 78 -12.02 22.77 -3.72
CA ARG A 78 -11.59 23.33 -5.01
C ARG A 78 -10.12 23.69 -4.98
N GLU A 79 -9.46 23.47 -6.10
CA GLU A 79 -8.09 23.93 -6.31
C GLU A 79 -7.99 25.45 -6.18
N LYS A 80 -6.88 25.93 -5.62
CA LYS A 80 -6.55 27.34 -5.59
C LYS A 80 -6.10 27.79 -6.97
N ARG A 81 -6.78 28.78 -7.54
CA ARG A 81 -6.42 29.35 -8.86
C ARG A 81 -4.99 29.87 -8.86
N VAL A 82 -4.20 29.37 -9.81
CA VAL A 82 -2.86 29.87 -10.13
C VAL A 82 -2.90 30.78 -11.35
N GLY A 83 -1.97 31.73 -11.43
CA GLY A 83 -1.88 32.63 -12.58
C GLY A 83 -1.53 31.89 -13.88
N ARG A 84 -1.99 32.40 -15.03
CA ARG A 84 -1.80 31.78 -16.36
C ARG A 84 -0.34 31.42 -16.67
N ARG A 85 0.62 32.26 -16.23
CA ARG A 85 2.06 31.98 -16.38
C ARG A 85 2.49 30.75 -15.61
N ALA A 86 2.07 30.60 -14.35
CA ALA A 86 2.43 29.45 -13.52
C ALA A 86 1.84 28.14 -14.07
N SER A 87 0.58 28.17 -14.53
CA SER A 87 -0.04 27.03 -15.20
C SER A 87 0.68 26.65 -16.50
N ALA A 88 1.08 27.63 -17.33
CA ALA A 88 1.85 27.37 -18.55
C ALA A 88 3.24 26.77 -18.27
N VAL A 89 3.93 27.24 -17.21
CA VAL A 89 5.20 26.64 -16.77
C VAL A 89 4.98 25.21 -16.29
N GLY A 90 3.94 24.97 -15.48
CA GLY A 90 3.59 23.62 -15.03
C GLY A 90 3.31 22.65 -16.18
N LEU A 91 2.55 23.10 -17.18
CA LEU A 91 2.26 22.32 -18.39
C LEU A 91 3.52 22.06 -19.22
N LEU A 92 4.39 23.07 -19.38
CA LEU A 92 5.66 22.90 -20.08
C LEU A 92 6.53 21.85 -19.38
N VAL A 93 6.70 21.97 -18.07
CA VAL A 93 7.51 21.03 -17.27
C VAL A 93 6.93 19.62 -17.32
N SER A 94 5.62 19.45 -17.15
CA SER A 94 4.99 18.12 -17.22
C SER A 94 5.08 17.51 -18.61
N THR A 95 4.92 18.31 -19.67
CA THR A 95 5.05 17.86 -21.05
C THR A 95 6.50 17.46 -21.38
N VAL A 96 7.48 18.28 -20.98
CA VAL A 96 8.91 17.96 -21.18
C VAL A 96 9.29 16.70 -20.41
N CYS A 97 8.86 16.56 -19.15
CA CYS A 97 9.08 15.37 -18.35
C CYS A 97 8.42 14.13 -19.00
N GLY A 98 7.17 14.25 -19.44
CA GLY A 98 6.45 13.18 -20.14
C GLY A 98 7.14 12.76 -21.45
N LEU A 99 7.59 13.73 -22.26
CA LEU A 99 8.33 13.44 -23.48
C LEU A 99 9.69 12.79 -23.21
N ALA A 100 10.38 13.20 -22.13
CA ALA A 100 11.64 12.56 -21.72
C ALA A 100 11.41 11.11 -21.27
N LEU A 101 10.34 10.83 -20.53
CA LEU A 101 9.96 9.46 -20.17
C LEU A 101 9.63 8.63 -21.42
N VAL A 102 8.84 9.17 -22.35
CA VAL A 102 8.52 8.49 -23.63
C VAL A 102 9.79 8.25 -24.46
N TYR A 103 10.69 9.22 -24.54
CA TYR A 103 11.99 9.05 -25.21
C TYR A 103 12.78 7.91 -24.58
N GLY A 104 12.85 7.84 -23.25
CA GLY A 104 13.50 6.73 -22.54
C GLY A 104 12.87 5.36 -22.84
N THR A 105 11.57 5.30 -23.11
CA THR A 105 10.92 4.02 -23.48
C THR A 105 11.29 3.52 -24.88
N LEU A 106 11.82 4.37 -25.77
CA LEU A 106 12.22 3.95 -27.12
C LEU A 106 13.44 3.04 -27.14
N GLU A 107 14.28 3.11 -26.10
CA GLU A 107 15.47 2.26 -25.94
C GLU A 107 15.16 0.97 -25.15
N LEU A 108 13.94 0.83 -24.61
CA LEU A 108 13.56 -0.39 -23.90
C LEU A 108 13.32 -1.54 -24.89
N PRO A 109 13.63 -2.80 -24.49
CA PRO A 109 13.22 -3.98 -25.26
C PRO A 109 11.71 -3.95 -25.51
N ARG A 110 11.30 -4.52 -26.65
CA ARG A 110 9.87 -4.65 -26.94
C ARG A 110 9.21 -5.48 -25.84
N PHE A 111 7.97 -5.14 -25.53
CA PHE A 111 7.20 -5.91 -24.56
C PHE A 111 7.15 -7.39 -24.96
N GLY A 112 7.55 -8.27 -24.04
CA GLY A 112 7.61 -9.72 -24.27
C GLY A 112 8.78 -10.20 -25.14
N ASP A 113 9.78 -9.36 -25.44
CA ASP A 113 10.96 -9.78 -26.21
C ASP A 113 11.75 -10.88 -25.47
N PRO A 114 11.89 -12.10 -26.03
CA PRO A 114 12.66 -13.18 -25.41
C PRO A 114 14.14 -12.83 -25.22
N ALA A 115 14.67 -11.90 -26.02
CA ALA A 115 16.05 -11.44 -25.91
C ALA A 115 16.23 -10.27 -24.92
N ALA A 116 15.17 -9.82 -24.25
CA ALA A 116 15.28 -8.79 -23.22
C ALA A 116 16.23 -9.27 -22.09
N PRO A 117 17.12 -8.41 -21.56
CA PRO A 117 18.10 -8.82 -20.55
C PRO A 117 17.51 -9.54 -19.32
N ALA A 118 16.31 -9.15 -18.89
CA ALA A 118 15.59 -9.78 -17.79
C ALA A 118 15.21 -11.25 -18.08
N ASN A 119 14.89 -11.57 -19.33
CA ASN A 119 14.45 -12.89 -19.78
C ASN A 119 15.61 -13.86 -20.03
N LEU A 120 16.85 -13.38 -20.08
CA LEU A 120 18.03 -14.18 -20.39
C LEU A 120 18.70 -14.81 -19.17
N HIS A 121 18.57 -14.20 -17.98
CA HIS A 121 19.32 -14.64 -16.80
C HIS A 121 18.41 -14.71 -15.55
N VAL A 122 17.94 -13.55 -15.09
CA VAL A 122 17.35 -13.41 -13.76
C VAL A 122 15.95 -14.03 -13.69
N ALA A 123 15.07 -13.75 -14.66
CA ALA A 123 13.73 -14.31 -14.65
C ALA A 123 13.70 -15.85 -14.80
N PRO A 124 14.47 -16.47 -15.72
CA PRO A 124 14.55 -17.93 -15.78
C PRO A 124 15.03 -18.57 -14.47
N HIS A 125 16.01 -17.98 -13.80
CA HIS A 125 16.50 -18.50 -12.52
C HIS A 125 15.40 -18.44 -11.44
N TYR A 126 14.73 -17.30 -11.28
CA TYR A 126 13.63 -17.18 -10.32
C TYR A 126 12.47 -18.13 -10.63
N LEU A 127 12.13 -18.35 -11.89
CA LEU A 127 11.00 -19.22 -12.24
C LEU A 127 11.32 -20.71 -12.07
N ASN A 128 12.56 -21.13 -12.34
CA ASN A 128 12.93 -22.54 -12.37
C ASN A 128 13.52 -23.05 -11.06
N GLU A 129 14.29 -22.22 -10.34
CA GLU A 129 15.07 -22.65 -9.17
C GLU A 129 14.42 -22.26 -7.83
N SER A 130 13.56 -21.22 -7.79
CA SER A 130 13.06 -20.67 -6.51
C SER A 130 12.29 -21.69 -5.68
N ALA A 131 11.50 -22.56 -6.31
CA ALA A 131 10.74 -23.57 -5.61
C ALA A 131 11.64 -24.59 -4.90
N ALA A 132 12.79 -24.92 -5.50
CA ALA A 132 13.77 -25.83 -4.94
C ALA A 132 14.61 -25.16 -3.83
N GLU A 133 15.05 -23.91 -4.06
CA GLU A 133 15.88 -23.16 -3.12
C GLU A 133 15.12 -22.71 -1.88
N MET A 134 13.89 -22.18 -2.06
CA MET A 134 13.11 -21.55 -0.99
C MET A 134 12.05 -22.48 -0.39
N GLY A 135 11.69 -23.56 -1.08
CA GLY A 135 10.64 -24.49 -0.65
C GLY A 135 9.24 -23.89 -0.63
N ILE A 136 8.99 -22.84 -1.40
CA ILE A 136 7.68 -22.22 -1.55
C ILE A 136 7.35 -22.00 -3.04
N PRO A 137 6.10 -22.19 -3.47
CA PRO A 137 5.72 -22.03 -4.88
C PRO A 137 5.53 -20.57 -5.30
N ASN A 138 5.30 -19.63 -4.37
CA ASN A 138 5.18 -18.22 -4.73
C ASN A 138 6.55 -17.60 -5.02
N VAL A 139 6.84 -17.42 -6.31
CA VAL A 139 8.07 -16.80 -6.82
C VAL A 139 8.18 -15.34 -6.37
N ILE A 140 7.08 -14.60 -6.29
CA ILE A 140 7.08 -13.18 -5.90
C ILE A 140 7.51 -13.03 -4.45
N THR A 141 6.93 -13.83 -3.54
CA THR A 141 7.36 -13.86 -2.13
C THR A 141 8.82 -14.27 -1.99
N SER A 142 9.28 -15.23 -2.79
CA SER A 142 10.70 -15.63 -2.82
C SER A 142 11.62 -14.49 -3.25
N VAL A 143 11.24 -13.76 -4.30
CA VAL A 143 12.00 -12.63 -4.82
C VAL A 143 12.04 -11.48 -3.82
N LEU A 144 10.90 -11.06 -3.29
CA LEU A 144 10.83 -9.92 -2.37
C LEU A 144 11.45 -10.26 -1.00
N GLY A 145 11.24 -11.48 -0.50
CA GLY A 145 11.64 -11.84 0.85
C GLY A 145 13.03 -12.46 0.98
N ALA A 146 13.55 -13.11 -0.06
CA ALA A 146 14.86 -13.77 -0.03
C ALA A 146 15.83 -13.14 -1.03
N TYR A 147 15.64 -13.33 -2.35
CA TYR A 147 16.60 -12.87 -3.37
C TYR A 147 16.86 -11.36 -3.31
N ARG A 148 15.81 -10.58 -3.03
CA ARG A 148 15.84 -9.11 -2.93
C ARG A 148 15.31 -8.63 -1.58
N GLY A 149 15.57 -9.39 -0.51
CA GLY A 149 15.15 -9.04 0.86
C GLY A 149 15.60 -7.65 1.33
N TYR A 150 16.73 -7.14 0.84
CA TYR A 150 17.17 -5.78 1.14
C TYR A 150 16.21 -4.71 0.62
N ASP A 151 15.58 -4.92 -0.54
CA ASP A 151 14.67 -3.95 -1.13
C ASP A 151 13.40 -3.85 -0.28
N THR A 152 12.82 -4.99 0.11
CA THR A 152 11.64 -5.03 1.00
C THR A 152 11.96 -4.53 2.40
N MET A 153 13.16 -4.77 2.93
CA MET A 153 13.61 -4.13 4.17
C MET A 153 13.62 -2.61 4.02
N GLY A 154 14.20 -2.10 2.93
CA GLY A 154 14.25 -0.68 2.60
C GLY A 154 12.86 -0.07 2.50
N GLU A 155 11.95 -0.71 1.78
CA GLU A 155 10.54 -0.31 1.66
C GLU A 155 9.85 -0.24 3.04
N THR A 156 10.05 -1.25 3.89
CA THR A 156 9.46 -1.30 5.24
C THR A 156 9.98 -0.15 6.10
N VAL A 157 11.29 0.12 6.04
CA VAL A 157 11.91 1.25 6.74
C VAL A 157 11.39 2.59 6.19
N VAL A 158 11.22 2.73 4.87
CA VAL A 158 10.66 3.94 4.25
C VAL A 158 9.22 4.19 4.70
N VAL A 159 8.37 3.17 4.71
CA VAL A 159 6.98 3.27 5.17
C VAL A 159 6.92 3.67 6.65
N PHE A 160 7.73 3.04 7.50
CA PHE A 160 7.84 3.41 8.91
C PHE A 160 8.35 4.85 9.10
N THR A 161 9.38 5.24 8.36
CA THR A 161 9.95 6.59 8.44
C THR A 161 8.97 7.66 7.94
N ALA A 162 8.19 7.37 6.90
CA ALA A 162 7.12 8.25 6.45
C ALA A 162 6.08 8.47 7.56
N ALA A 163 5.70 7.40 8.27
CA ALA A 163 4.79 7.50 9.41
C ALA A 163 5.36 8.37 10.54
N LEU A 164 6.64 8.17 10.90
CA LEU A 164 7.33 9.02 11.86
C LEU A 164 7.36 10.49 11.41
N GLY A 165 7.65 10.75 10.14
CA GLY A 165 7.61 12.09 9.56
C GLY A 165 6.24 12.75 9.73
N VAL A 166 5.16 12.02 9.42
CA VAL A 166 3.79 12.52 9.63
C VAL A 166 3.49 12.74 11.11
N LEU A 167 3.91 11.83 11.99
CA LEU A 167 3.72 11.97 13.44
C LEU A 167 4.46 13.18 14.01
N LEU A 168 5.67 13.46 13.54
CA LEU A 168 6.46 14.62 13.96
C LEU A 168 5.87 15.93 13.43
N LEU A 169 5.45 15.95 12.15
CA LEU A 169 4.82 17.12 11.54
C LEU A 169 3.45 17.42 12.16
N LEU A 170 2.68 16.40 12.52
CA LEU A 170 1.31 16.55 13.02
C LEU A 170 1.19 16.44 14.55
N GLY A 171 2.27 16.12 15.27
CA GLY A 171 2.27 15.71 16.68
C GLY A 171 2.02 16.80 17.73
N GLY A 172 1.96 18.08 17.34
CA GLY A 172 1.82 19.21 18.26
C GLY A 172 0.39 19.65 18.60
N SER A 173 -0.63 19.23 17.85
CA SER A 173 -2.01 19.70 18.08
C SER A 173 -2.76 18.72 18.97
N GLN A 174 -2.91 19.06 20.24
CA GLN A 174 -3.70 18.27 21.20
C GLN A 174 -5.11 18.02 20.66
N SER A 175 -5.46 16.76 20.48
CA SER A 175 -6.86 16.32 20.38
C SER A 175 -7.56 16.76 21.66
N ARG A 176 -8.26 17.91 21.63
CA ARG A 176 -9.12 18.30 22.73
C ARG A 176 -10.13 17.17 22.95
N PRO A 177 -10.27 16.64 24.18
CA PRO A 177 -11.29 15.64 24.46
C PRO A 177 -12.64 16.19 24.03
N LEU A 178 -13.41 15.39 23.29
CA LEU A 178 -14.79 15.72 22.98
C LEU A 178 -15.51 16.08 24.28
N HIS A 179 -15.94 17.33 24.41
CA HIS A 179 -17.03 17.63 25.32
C HIS A 179 -18.20 16.76 24.89
N ARG A 180 -18.75 16.02 25.85
CA ARG A 180 -19.83 15.04 25.72
C ARG A 180 -21.18 15.63 25.25
N GLY A 181 -21.19 16.86 24.71
CA GLY A 181 -22.38 17.66 24.44
C GLY A 181 -22.72 17.96 22.98
N ASP A 182 -21.77 17.85 22.03
CA ASP A 182 -21.99 18.32 20.64
C ASP A 182 -22.18 17.19 19.61
N ALA A 183 -22.53 15.99 20.03
CA ALA A 183 -22.90 14.93 19.10
C ALA A 183 -24.40 14.57 19.16
N PRO A 184 -25.28 15.39 18.57
CA PRO A 184 -26.55 14.86 18.10
C PRO A 184 -26.78 15.22 16.62
N ALA A 185 -26.70 14.22 15.71
CA ALA A 185 -27.48 14.14 14.46
C ALA A 185 -26.99 13.09 13.43
N ARG A 186 -25.73 12.62 13.47
CA ARG A 186 -25.19 11.77 12.39
C ARG A 186 -25.31 10.26 12.62
N ALA A 187 -25.57 9.82 13.85
CA ALA A 187 -25.61 8.41 14.23
C ALA A 187 -26.80 7.62 13.64
N ASP A 188 -27.85 8.30 13.18
CA ASP A 188 -29.11 7.68 12.75
C ASP A 188 -29.31 7.56 11.23
N ARG A 189 -28.49 8.21 10.38
CA ARG A 189 -28.79 8.29 8.94
C ARG A 189 -28.13 7.23 8.07
N ASP A 190 -27.17 6.48 8.58
CA ASP A 190 -26.34 5.59 7.74
C ASP A 190 -26.55 4.10 8.09
N VAL A 191 -27.81 3.67 8.29
CA VAL A 191 -28.17 2.28 8.60
C VAL A 191 -27.61 1.30 7.56
N ILE A 192 -27.60 1.70 6.29
CA ILE A 192 -27.04 0.90 5.18
C ILE A 192 -25.53 0.77 5.35
N LEU A 193 -24.80 1.88 5.45
CA LEU A 193 -23.35 1.86 5.59
C LEU A 193 -22.91 1.08 6.83
N ARG A 194 -23.62 1.24 7.95
CA ARG A 194 -23.33 0.54 9.18
C ARG A 194 -23.62 -0.96 9.07
N SER A 195 -24.71 -1.35 8.43
CA SER A 195 -25.02 -2.76 8.16
C SER A 195 -23.96 -3.41 7.27
N VAL A 196 -23.59 -2.73 6.18
CA VAL A 196 -22.55 -3.19 5.24
C VAL A 196 -21.20 -3.30 5.95
N ALA A 197 -20.77 -2.28 6.68
CA ALA A 197 -19.49 -2.33 7.40
C ALA A 197 -19.47 -3.40 8.51
N THR A 198 -20.61 -3.64 9.18
CA THR A 198 -20.72 -4.71 10.19
C THR A 198 -20.52 -6.09 9.56
N LEU A 199 -20.83 -6.26 8.26
CA LEU A 199 -20.53 -7.47 7.51
C LEU A 199 -19.08 -7.50 7.01
N PHE A 200 -18.60 -6.43 6.36
CA PHE A 200 -17.30 -6.42 5.68
C PHE A 200 -16.11 -6.31 6.63
N VAL A 201 -16.19 -5.54 7.72
CA VAL A 201 -15.07 -5.41 8.68
C VAL A 201 -14.64 -6.76 9.25
N PRO A 202 -15.51 -7.62 9.81
CA PRO A 202 -15.06 -8.93 10.30
C PRO A 202 -14.52 -9.81 9.18
N MET A 203 -15.12 -9.78 7.98
CA MET A 203 -14.60 -10.55 6.84
C MET A 203 -13.17 -10.12 6.47
N THR A 204 -12.88 -8.83 6.42
CA THR A 204 -11.53 -8.33 6.12
C THR A 204 -10.55 -8.58 7.26
N LEU A 205 -11.00 -8.57 8.53
CA LEU A 205 -10.20 -8.97 9.69
C LEU A 205 -9.75 -10.43 9.62
N PHE A 206 -10.56 -11.34 9.07
CA PHE A 206 -10.15 -12.73 8.84
C PHE A 206 -9.33 -12.91 7.56
N LEU A 207 -9.64 -12.13 6.52
CA LEU A 207 -8.93 -12.19 5.24
C LEU A 207 -7.46 -11.78 5.38
N ALA A 208 -7.16 -10.74 6.17
CA ALA A 208 -5.79 -10.25 6.29
C ALA A 208 -4.80 -11.30 6.87
N PRO A 209 -5.07 -11.94 8.03
CA PRO A 209 -4.23 -13.04 8.51
C PRO A 209 -4.20 -14.23 7.55
N TYR A 210 -5.30 -14.52 6.85
CA TYR A 210 -5.30 -15.57 5.82
C TYR A 210 -4.28 -15.26 4.72
N VAL A 211 -4.31 -14.04 4.15
CA VAL A 211 -3.35 -13.57 3.13
C VAL A 211 -1.92 -13.56 3.67
N GLN A 212 -1.73 -13.20 4.94
CA GLN A 212 -0.42 -13.24 5.60
C GLN A 212 0.17 -14.66 5.62
N PHE A 213 -0.59 -15.64 6.14
CA PHE A 213 -0.06 -16.99 6.32
C PHE A 213 -0.06 -17.83 5.04
N HIS A 214 -0.77 -17.40 4.00
CA HIS A 214 -0.82 -18.08 2.70
C HIS A 214 -0.01 -17.37 1.61
N GLY A 215 0.77 -16.32 1.94
CA GLY A 215 1.62 -15.61 0.98
C GLY A 215 2.63 -16.52 0.27
N ALA A 216 3.13 -17.54 0.97
CA ALA A 216 4.02 -18.55 0.38
C ALA A 216 3.38 -19.39 -0.75
N TYR A 217 2.05 -19.52 -0.75
CA TYR A 217 1.31 -20.44 -1.64
C TYR A 217 0.36 -19.76 -2.60
N SER A 218 -0.01 -18.51 -2.34
CA SER A 218 -1.02 -17.77 -3.08
C SER A 218 -0.62 -16.29 -3.18
N PRO A 219 -1.18 -15.54 -4.15
CA PRO A 219 -0.90 -14.12 -4.29
C PRO A 219 -1.17 -13.35 -3.00
N GLY A 220 -0.20 -12.55 -2.55
CA GLY A 220 -0.28 -11.85 -1.28
C GLY A 220 1.07 -11.73 -0.58
N GLY A 221 1.05 -11.91 0.73
CA GLY A 221 2.18 -11.65 1.62
C GLY A 221 1.90 -10.52 2.61
N GLY A 222 2.94 -10.17 3.36
CA GLY A 222 2.76 -9.30 4.53
C GLY A 222 2.39 -7.86 4.24
N PHE A 223 2.85 -7.30 3.13
CA PHE A 223 2.49 -5.94 2.75
C PHE A 223 0.99 -5.82 2.45
N GLN A 224 0.48 -6.70 1.58
CA GLN A 224 -0.91 -6.72 1.15
C GLN A 224 -1.84 -7.06 2.32
N ALA A 225 -1.50 -8.08 3.10
CA ALA A 225 -2.23 -8.43 4.31
C ALA A 225 -2.30 -7.24 5.30
N GLY A 226 -1.19 -6.51 5.47
CA GLY A 226 -1.14 -5.34 6.34
C GLY A 226 -2.00 -4.19 5.82
N ALA A 227 -2.00 -3.96 4.50
CA ALA A 227 -2.85 -2.96 3.86
C ALA A 227 -4.35 -3.31 3.98
N ILE A 228 -4.72 -4.59 3.85
CA ILE A 228 -6.10 -5.07 4.05
C ILE A 228 -6.54 -4.82 5.49
N LEU A 229 -5.72 -5.19 6.47
CA LEU A 229 -6.04 -4.98 7.88
C LEU A 229 -6.12 -3.50 8.24
N GLY A 230 -5.17 -2.69 7.75
CA GLY A 230 -5.22 -1.24 7.89
C GLY A 230 -6.48 -0.65 7.26
N GLY A 231 -6.85 -1.08 6.05
CA GLY A 231 -8.09 -0.70 5.39
C GLY A 231 -9.35 -1.07 6.18
N ALA A 232 -9.38 -2.25 6.81
CA ALA A 232 -10.47 -2.68 7.68
C ALA A 232 -10.63 -1.76 8.91
N LEU A 233 -9.52 -1.39 9.56
CA LEU A 233 -9.49 -0.48 10.69
C LEU A 233 -9.90 0.95 10.29
N ILE A 234 -9.48 1.39 9.11
CA ILE A 234 -9.89 2.67 8.52
C ILE A 234 -11.39 2.68 8.26
N LEU A 235 -11.94 1.63 7.61
CA LEU A 235 -13.38 1.48 7.38
C LEU A 235 -14.15 1.50 8.71
N TYR A 236 -13.65 0.79 9.72
CA TYR A 236 -14.23 0.83 11.07
C TYR A 236 -14.25 2.25 11.65
N GLY A 237 -13.15 2.99 11.56
CA GLY A 237 -13.07 4.36 12.04
C GLY A 237 -13.97 5.33 11.29
N LEU A 238 -14.13 5.16 9.97
CA LEU A 238 -15.04 5.96 9.15
C LEU A 238 -16.51 5.74 9.54
N VAL A 239 -16.90 4.50 9.79
CA VAL A 239 -18.32 4.13 10.00
C VAL A 239 -18.76 4.23 11.46
N PHE A 240 -17.92 3.79 12.40
CA PHE A 240 -18.23 3.76 13.82
C PHE A 240 -17.64 4.94 14.60
N GLY A 241 -16.83 5.77 13.95
CA GLY A 241 -16.25 6.99 14.50
C GLY A 241 -14.82 6.81 15.01
N ILE A 242 -14.03 7.87 14.86
CA ILE A 242 -12.59 7.87 15.19
C ILE A 242 -12.33 7.62 16.67
N ASP A 243 -13.20 8.07 17.58
CA ASP A 243 -13.04 7.85 19.02
C ASP A 243 -13.15 6.39 19.42
N ARG A 244 -14.02 5.63 18.73
CA ARG A 244 -14.13 4.19 18.96
C ARG A 244 -12.89 3.47 18.45
N LEU A 245 -12.38 3.87 17.28
CA LEU A 245 -11.13 3.31 16.75
C LEU A 245 -9.96 3.60 17.70
N ASN A 246 -9.81 4.83 18.19
CA ASN A 246 -8.73 5.20 19.12
C ASN A 246 -8.82 4.47 20.48
N ARG A 247 -10.01 4.03 20.89
CA ARG A 247 -10.19 3.16 22.07
C ARG A 247 -9.88 1.70 21.77
N LEU A 248 -10.21 1.23 20.57
CA LEU A 248 -9.95 -0.15 20.13
C LEU A 248 -8.45 -0.39 19.92
N VAL A 249 -7.78 0.52 19.21
CA VAL A 249 -6.34 0.48 18.90
C VAL A 249 -5.70 1.84 19.18
N PRO A 250 -5.19 2.05 20.40
CA PRO A 250 -4.55 3.31 20.77
C PRO A 250 -3.30 3.59 19.93
N GLU A 251 -3.07 4.85 19.58
CA GLU A 251 -1.92 5.26 18.76
C GLU A 251 -0.57 4.78 19.31
N ARG A 252 -0.39 4.80 20.63
CA ARG A 252 0.85 4.32 21.28
C ARG A 252 1.10 2.84 21.00
N VAL A 253 0.04 2.03 21.00
CA VAL A 253 0.12 0.59 20.71
C VAL A 253 0.53 0.40 19.25
N LEU A 254 -0.09 1.14 18.32
CA LEU A 254 0.26 1.09 16.91
C LEU A 254 1.71 1.53 16.66
N GLN A 255 2.20 2.58 17.34
CA GLN A 255 3.61 3.02 17.23
C GLN A 255 4.60 1.94 17.68
N VAL A 256 4.30 1.30 18.83
CA VAL A 256 5.15 0.22 19.35
C VAL A 256 5.12 -0.98 18.42
N ILE A 257 3.95 -1.41 17.95
CA ILE A 257 3.83 -2.55 17.02
C ILE A 257 4.51 -2.22 15.68
N ALA A 258 4.38 -1.00 15.16
CA ALA A 258 5.05 -0.60 13.93
C ALA A 258 6.57 -0.69 14.05
N ALA A 259 7.14 -0.23 15.17
CA ALA A 259 8.56 -0.33 15.47
C ALA A 259 8.99 -1.78 15.67
N LEU A 260 8.19 -2.59 16.38
CA LEU A 260 8.43 -4.02 16.53
C LEU A 260 8.45 -4.72 15.17
N GLY A 261 7.59 -4.35 14.22
CA GLY A 261 7.60 -4.91 12.87
C GLY A 261 8.93 -4.68 12.13
N VAL A 262 9.45 -3.45 12.16
CA VAL A 262 10.77 -3.12 11.57
C VAL A 262 11.89 -3.87 12.30
N LEU A 263 11.82 -3.93 13.63
CA LEU A 263 12.80 -4.65 14.45
C LEU A 263 12.73 -6.17 14.24
N THR A 264 11.56 -6.75 13.99
CA THR A 264 11.42 -8.16 13.62
C THR A 264 12.10 -8.41 12.29
N TYR A 265 11.87 -7.55 11.28
CA TYR A 265 12.53 -7.70 9.98
C TYR A 265 14.06 -7.62 10.11
N GLY A 266 14.57 -6.49 10.63
CA GLY A 266 16.02 -6.29 10.78
C GLY A 266 16.65 -7.28 11.76
N GLY A 267 15.91 -7.64 12.81
CA GLY A 267 16.30 -8.62 13.81
C GLY A 267 16.48 -10.02 13.24
N THR A 268 15.60 -10.48 12.35
CA THR A 268 15.78 -11.75 11.63
C THR A 268 17.11 -11.78 10.88
N GLY A 269 17.44 -10.69 10.16
CA GLY A 269 18.73 -10.58 9.49
C GLY A 269 19.92 -10.54 10.45
N LEU A 270 19.82 -9.84 11.58
CA LEU A 270 20.86 -9.83 12.61
C LEU A 270 21.05 -11.22 13.26
N VAL A 271 19.98 -11.99 13.45
CA VAL A 271 20.07 -13.37 13.94
C VAL A 271 20.81 -14.26 12.95
N THR A 272 20.54 -14.16 11.64
CA THR A 272 21.27 -14.92 10.61
C THR A 272 22.77 -14.58 10.60
N LEU A 273 23.13 -13.31 10.79
CA LEU A 273 24.53 -12.88 10.96
C LEU A 273 25.17 -13.47 12.22
N ALA A 274 24.47 -13.43 13.36
CA ALA A 274 24.97 -13.93 14.63
C ALA A 274 25.22 -15.45 14.61
N LEU A 275 24.46 -16.18 13.78
CA LEU A 275 24.61 -17.62 13.53
C LEU A 275 25.70 -17.95 12.49
N GLY A 276 26.44 -16.94 12.01
CA GLY A 276 27.61 -17.12 11.13
C GLY A 276 27.31 -17.16 9.64
N ARG A 277 26.10 -16.80 9.22
CA ARG A 277 25.70 -16.67 7.81
C ARG A 277 25.62 -15.20 7.39
N ASN A 278 25.29 -14.94 6.12
CA ASN A 278 25.07 -13.57 5.65
C ASN A 278 23.75 -13.00 6.19
N PHE A 279 23.58 -11.68 6.12
CA PHE A 279 22.34 -11.03 6.53
C PHE A 279 21.18 -11.45 5.62
N LEU A 280 20.10 -11.95 6.23
CA LEU A 280 18.92 -12.56 5.58
C LEU A 280 19.21 -13.89 4.86
N ASP A 281 20.33 -14.56 5.19
CA ASP A 281 20.58 -15.94 4.79
C ASP A 281 19.92 -16.89 5.79
N TYR A 282 18.71 -17.33 5.45
CA TYR A 282 17.83 -18.08 6.36
C TYR A 282 18.25 -19.55 6.57
N ASP A 283 19.25 -20.05 5.85
CA ASP A 283 19.86 -21.38 6.11
C ASP A 283 20.52 -21.43 7.50
N ALA A 284 20.74 -20.28 8.13
CA ALA A 284 21.21 -20.19 9.50
C ALA A 284 20.16 -20.68 10.52
N LEU A 285 18.87 -20.57 10.20
CA LEU A 285 17.76 -20.80 11.15
C LEU A 285 17.38 -22.28 11.26
N SER A 286 17.50 -23.02 10.15
CA SER A 286 17.29 -24.46 10.09
C SER A 286 17.90 -24.99 8.79
N ALA A 287 18.18 -26.30 8.73
CA ALA A 287 18.69 -26.92 7.53
C ALA A 287 17.62 -27.02 6.43
N GLY A 288 18.03 -26.73 5.19
CA GLY A 288 17.19 -26.88 4.01
C GLY A 288 16.04 -25.86 3.94
N PRO A 289 15.00 -26.16 3.14
CA PRO A 289 13.94 -25.18 2.83
C PRO A 289 13.12 -24.72 4.05
N THR A 290 13.18 -25.46 5.16
CA THR A 290 12.53 -25.07 6.41
C THR A 290 13.11 -23.78 7.00
N GLY A 291 14.43 -23.57 6.89
CA GLY A 291 15.07 -22.32 7.34
C GLY A 291 14.51 -21.11 6.60
N GLN A 292 14.44 -21.23 5.27
CA GLN A 292 13.87 -20.24 4.34
C GLN A 292 12.43 -19.89 4.71
N GLN A 293 11.56 -20.89 4.91
CA GLN A 293 10.16 -20.66 5.29
C GLN A 293 10.01 -19.93 6.63
N ILE A 294 10.83 -20.27 7.63
CA ILE A 294 10.81 -19.60 8.94
C ILE A 294 11.24 -18.13 8.79
N GLY A 295 12.34 -17.90 8.07
CA GLY A 295 12.86 -16.56 7.80
C GLY A 295 11.86 -15.68 7.07
N LEU A 296 11.31 -16.17 5.95
CA LEU A 296 10.27 -15.52 5.16
C LEU A 296 9.04 -15.19 6.00
N THR A 297 8.51 -16.15 6.76
CA THR A 297 7.34 -15.91 7.61
C THR A 297 7.62 -14.82 8.66
N ALA A 298 8.82 -14.81 9.26
CA ALA A 298 9.21 -13.82 10.26
C ALA A 298 9.33 -12.41 9.66
N ILE A 299 9.98 -12.26 8.50
CA ILE A 299 10.10 -10.95 7.86
C ILE A 299 8.75 -10.45 7.34
N GLU A 300 7.91 -11.31 6.75
CA GLU A 300 6.57 -10.96 6.29
C GLU A 300 5.69 -10.51 7.46
N LEU A 301 5.80 -11.17 8.62
CA LEU A 301 5.10 -10.76 9.83
C LEU A 301 5.55 -9.36 10.27
N GLY A 302 6.86 -9.07 10.17
CA GLY A 302 7.42 -7.74 10.38
C GLY A 302 6.77 -6.68 9.48
N VAL A 303 6.73 -6.93 8.17
CA VAL A 303 6.09 -6.05 7.18
C VAL A 303 4.60 -5.86 7.50
N PHE A 304 3.88 -6.95 7.77
CA PHE A 304 2.46 -6.94 8.11
C PHE A 304 2.14 -6.04 9.31
N MET A 305 2.91 -6.17 10.40
CA MET A 305 2.76 -5.35 11.60
C MET A 305 3.00 -3.88 11.28
N THR A 306 4.09 -3.55 10.58
CA THR A 306 4.45 -2.18 10.23
C THR A 306 3.41 -1.53 9.32
N VAL A 307 3.05 -2.18 8.21
CA VAL A 307 2.11 -1.62 7.23
C VAL A 307 0.72 -1.40 7.85
N THR A 308 0.18 -2.38 8.57
CA THR A 308 -1.10 -2.25 9.27
C THR A 308 -1.12 -1.03 10.18
N CYS A 309 -0.09 -0.90 11.01
CA CYS A 309 -0.02 0.14 12.02
C CYS A 309 0.20 1.51 11.39
N VAL A 310 1.08 1.62 10.38
CA VAL A 310 1.35 2.88 9.68
C VAL A 310 0.10 3.39 8.99
N MET A 311 -0.61 2.57 8.20
CA MET A 311 -1.82 3.00 7.50
C MET A 311 -2.90 3.47 8.48
N THR A 312 -3.07 2.74 9.59
CA THR A 312 -4.03 3.10 10.64
C THR A 312 -3.62 4.39 11.36
N LEU A 313 -2.34 4.57 11.69
CA LEU A 313 -1.81 5.77 12.33
C LEU A 313 -1.98 7.02 11.46
N LEU A 314 -1.65 6.91 10.17
CA LEU A 314 -1.86 8.01 9.23
C LEU A 314 -3.32 8.44 9.23
N PHE A 315 -4.25 7.50 9.07
CA PHE A 315 -5.67 7.79 9.12
C PHE A 315 -6.09 8.42 10.46
N GLN A 316 -5.68 7.86 11.60
CA GLN A 316 -6.03 8.39 12.92
C GLN A 316 -5.56 9.85 13.07
N ARG A 317 -4.36 10.18 12.58
CA ARG A 317 -3.81 11.54 12.67
C ARG A 317 -4.50 12.54 11.78
N PHE A 318 -4.85 12.17 10.55
CA PHE A 318 -5.62 13.04 9.67
C PHE A 318 -7.07 13.20 10.14
N ALA A 319 -7.74 12.10 10.51
CA ALA A 319 -9.15 12.10 10.88
C ALA A 319 -9.44 12.71 12.26
N SER A 320 -8.47 12.68 13.19
CA SER A 320 -8.62 13.30 14.52
C SER A 320 -8.45 14.83 14.49
N ARG A 321 -7.92 15.40 13.40
CA ARG A 321 -7.80 16.86 13.26
C ARG A 321 -9.15 17.49 12.93
N ARG A 322 -9.41 18.64 13.56
CA ARG A 322 -10.55 19.50 13.22
C ARG A 322 -10.08 20.55 12.21
N SER A 323 -10.89 20.81 11.20
CA SER A 323 -10.79 22.03 10.40
C SER A 323 -11.01 23.20 11.36
N GLU A 324 -10.05 24.13 11.46
CA GLU A 324 -10.32 25.39 12.17
C GLU A 324 -11.43 26.13 11.41
N PRO A 325 -12.44 26.67 12.13
CA PRO A 325 -13.54 27.40 11.50
C PRO A 325 -13.08 28.68 10.79
#